data_AF-A0A6N3T2U2-F1
#
_entry.id   AF-A0A6N3T2U2-F1
#
_cell.length_a   1.000
_cell.length_b   1.000
_cell.length_c   1.000
_cell.angle_alpha   90.00
_cell.angle_beta   90.00
_cell.angle_gamma   90.00
#
_symmetry.space_group_name_H-M   'P 1'
#
loop_
_entity.id
_entity.type
_entity.pdbx_description
1 polymer ?
#
loop_
_entity_poly.entity_id
_entity_poly.type
_entity_poly.pdbx_seq_one_letter_code
_entity_poly.pdbx_strand_id
1 'polypeptide(L)' 'MADENWTEQNPEDAEIDARADAILRANGIPEPEQNGRSFLVAVVLPVILAGILLIAGLWFIAGPLGLYN' A
#
# COMPACT_ATOMS: atom_id res chain seq x y z
N MET A 1 8.75 30.77 -1.14
CA MET A 1 9.01 29.33 -1.27
C MET A 1 7.79 28.82 -2.01
N ALA A 2 7.94 28.61 -3.32
CA ALA A 2 6.80 28.35 -4.19
C ALA A 2 6.19 26.99 -3.82
N ASP A 3 4.88 26.98 -3.65
CA ASP A 3 4.07 25.77 -3.51
C ASP A 3 4.06 25.06 -4.88
N GLU A 4 5.19 24.43 -5.22
CA GLU A 4 5.35 23.66 -6.44
C GLU A 4 4.52 22.39 -6.29
N ASN A 5 3.49 22.28 -7.13
CA ASN A 5 2.58 21.15 -7.20
C ASN A 5 3.34 19.90 -7.67
N TRP A 6 4.03 19.23 -6.75
CA TRP A 6 4.84 18.04 -6.98
C TRP A 6 4.06 16.83 -7.53
N THR A 7 2.73 16.94 -7.66
CA THR A 7 1.85 15.94 -8.26
C THR A 7 1.46 16.24 -9.70
N GLU A 8 1.81 17.42 -10.22
CA GLU A 8 1.53 17.82 -11.59
C GLU A 8 2.71 17.41 -12.48
N GLN A 9 2.56 16.29 -13.19
CA GLN A 9 3.57 15.81 -14.14
C GLN A 9 3.71 16.81 -15.30
N ASN A 10 4.84 17.52 -15.36
CA ASN A 10 5.20 18.30 -16.53
C ASN A 10 5.52 17.35 -17.69
N PRO A 11 5.13 17.67 -18.94
CA PRO A 11 5.43 16.84 -20.10
C PRO A 11 6.95 16.68 -20.35
N GLU A 12 7.78 17.62 -19.89
CA GLU A 12 9.25 17.46 -19.87
C GLU A 12 9.72 16.35 -18.92
N ASP A 13 9.03 16.12 -17.80
CA ASP A 13 9.40 15.08 -16.84
C ASP A 13 9.18 13.69 -17.43
N ALA A 14 8.19 13.52 -18.31
CA ALA A 14 7.94 12.25 -19.00
C ALA A 14 9.07 11.87 -19.97
N GLU A 15 9.71 12.85 -20.63
CA GLU A 15 10.89 12.60 -21.46
C GLU A 15 12.13 12.26 -20.61
N ILE A 16 12.27 12.90 -19.45
CA ILE A 16 13.37 12.61 -18.51
C ILE A 16 13.23 11.21 -17.93
N ASP A 17 12.02 10.80 -17.55
CA ASP A 17 11.75 9.46 -17.02
C ASP A 17 12.03 8.38 -18.08
N ALA A 18 11.56 8.59 -19.32
CA ALA A 18 11.84 7.70 -20.44
C ALA A 18 13.36 7.57 -20.74
N ARG A 19 14.11 8.66 -20.56
CA ARG A 19 15.57 8.65 -20.71
C ARG A 19 16.27 7.94 -19.55
N ALA A 20 15.78 8.10 -18.32
CA ALA A 20 16.29 7.40 -17.15
C ALA A 20 16.07 5.88 -17.30
N ASP A 21 14.87 5.47 -17.72
CA ASP A 21 14.54 4.06 -18.00
C ASP A 21 15.43 3.45 -19.08
N ALA A 22 15.73 4.21 -20.14
CA ALA A 22 16.67 3.76 -21.18
C ALA A 22 18.08 3.53 -20.61
N ILE A 23 18.54 4.38 -19.68
CA ILE A 23 19.83 4.23 -18.99
C ILE A 23 19.80 3.04 -18.03
N LEU A 24 18.73 2.85 -17.26
CA LEU A 24 18.56 1.74 -16.33
C LEU A 24 18.54 0.39 -17.07
N ARG A 25 17.82 0.32 -18.19
CA ARG A 25 17.77 -0.83 -19.08
C ARG A 25 19.12 -1.12 -19.72
N ALA A 26 19.85 -0.09 -20.14
CA ALA A 26 21.20 -0.24 -20.70
C ALA A 26 22.22 -0.75 -19.66
N ASN A 27 22.05 -0.39 -18.38
CA ASN A 27 22.88 -0.86 -17.28
C ASN A 27 22.43 -2.20 -16.69
N GLY A 28 21.39 -2.82 -17.24
CA GLY A 28 20.89 -4.12 -16.81
C GLY A 28 20.29 -4.11 -15.40
N ILE A 29 19.83 -2.95 -14.90
CA ILE A 29 19.13 -2.86 -13.62
C ILE A 29 17.71 -3.37 -13.86
N PRO A 30 17.32 -4.52 -13.28
CA PRO A 30 15.99 -5.07 -13.48
C PRO A 30 14.95 -4.14 -12.85
N GLU A 31 13.89 -3.86 -13.61
CA GLU A 31 12.76 -3.06 -13.15
C GLU A 31 12.08 -3.79 -11.98
N PRO A 32 11.77 -3.11 -10.86
CA PRO A 32 11.16 -3.77 -9.72
C PRO A 32 9.80 -4.34 -10.12
N GLU A 33 9.64 -5.66 -9.97
CA GLU A 33 8.37 -6.30 -10.24
C GLU A 33 7.28 -5.66 -9.37
N GLN A 34 6.32 -4.98 -10.01
CA GLN A 34 5.13 -4.46 -9.34
C GLN A 34 4.23 -5.63 -8.94
N ASN A 35 4.63 -6.32 -7.88
CA ASN A 35 3.91 -7.44 -7.33
C ASN A 35 2.72 -6.92 -6.52
N GLY A 36 1.58 -6.71 -7.19
CA GLY A 36 0.30 -6.34 -6.57
C GLY A 36 -0.17 -7.29 -5.44
N ARG A 37 0.43 -8.49 -5.38
CA ARG A 37 0.34 -9.42 -4.25
C ARG A 37 0.79 -8.79 -2.91
N SER A 38 1.69 -7.81 -2.95
CA SER A 38 2.19 -7.10 -1.76
C SER A 38 1.07 -6.33 -1.04
N PHE A 39 0.19 -5.64 -1.76
CA PHE A 39 -0.85 -4.81 -1.13
C PHE A 39 -1.90 -5.64 -0.36
N LEU A 40 -2.39 -6.73 -0.97
CA LEU A 40 -3.38 -7.60 -0.32
C LEU A 40 -2.83 -8.24 0.96
N VAL A 41 -1.57 -8.66 0.95
CA VAL A 41 -0.94 -9.28 2.12
C VAL A 41 -0.50 -8.25 3.15
N ALA A 42 0.06 -7.11 2.72
CA ALA A 42 0.56 -6.09 3.63
C ALA A 42 -0.54 -5.25 4.28
N VAL A 43 -1.70 -5.09 3.62
CA VAL A 43 -2.76 -4.19 4.09
C VAL A 43 -4.05 -4.95 4.37
N VAL A 44 -4.56 -5.71 3.40
CA VAL A 44 -5.90 -6.32 3.54
C VAL A 44 -5.88 -7.44 4.58
N LEU A 45 -4.86 -8.30 4.58
CA LEU A 45 -4.74 -9.39 5.54
C LEU A 45 -4.68 -8.92 7.01
N PRO A 46 -3.81 -7.98 7.42
CA PRO A 46 -3.79 -7.52 8.82
C PRO A 46 -5.08 -6.80 9.22
N VAL A 47 -5.74 -6.07 8.32
CA VAL A 47 -7.03 -5.41 8.61
C VAL A 47 -8.12 -6.45 8.89
N ILE A 48 -8.19 -7.51 8.09
CA ILE A 48 -9.15 -8.61 8.31
C ILE A 48 -8.85 -9.31 9.64
N LEU A 49 -7.58 -9.62 9.92
CA LEU A 49 -7.18 -10.26 11.18
C LEU A 49 -7.52 -9.41 12.40
N ALA A 50 -7.26 -8.10 12.33
CA ALA A 50 -7.64 -7.17 13.38
C ALA A 50 -9.17 -7.12 13.58
N GLY A 51 -9.94 -7.09 12.50
CA GLY A 51 -11.40 -7.13 12.56
C GLY A 51 -11.94 -8.39 13.24
N ILE A 52 -11.41 -9.56 12.88
CA ILE A 52 -11.77 -10.83 13.51
C ILE A 52 -11.42 -10.83 15.00
N LEU A 53 -10.23 -10.36 15.37
CA LEU A 53 -9.79 -10.28 16.76
C LEU A 53 -10.67 -9.33 17.58
N LEU A 54 -11.05 -8.18 17.03
CA LEU A 54 -11.94 -7.23 17.70
C LEU A 54 -13.33 -7.82 17.93
N ILE A 55 -13.88 -8.52 16.93
CA ILE A 55 -15.16 -9.21 17.09
C ILE A 55 -15.03 -10.29 18.17
N ALA A 56 -14.03 -11.17 18.09
CA ALA A 56 -13.82 -12.22 19.08
C ALA A 56 -13.63 -11.67 20.50
N GLY A 57 -12.85 -10.60 20.67
CA GLY A 57 -12.64 -9.92 21.94
C GLY A 57 -13.92 -9.28 22.48
N LEU A 58 -14.73 -8.67 21.61
CA LEU A 58 -16.03 -8.12 21.98
C LEU A 58 -16.93 -9.21 22.55
N TRP A 59 -17.04 -10.37 21.88
CA TRP A 59 -17.82 -11.50 22.39
C TRP A 59 -17.28 -11.96 23.74
N PHE A 60 -15.97 -12.18 23.85
CA PHE A 60 -15.35 -12.63 25.10
C PHE A 60 -15.65 -11.72 26.31
N ILE A 61 -15.77 -10.41 26.09
CA ILE A 61 -16.12 -9.43 27.11
C ILE A 61 -17.65 -9.35 27.31
N ALA A 62 -18.42 -9.43 26.24
CA ALA A 62 -19.87 -9.29 26.26
C ALA A 62 -20.59 -10.44 26.99
N GLY A 63 -20.02 -11.65 27.00
CA GLY A 63 -20.57 -12.80 27.74
C GLY A 63 -20.60 -12.55 29.26
N PRO A 64 -19.46 -12.25 29.91
CA PRO A 64 -19.40 -11.87 31.33
C PRO A 64 -20.26 -10.67 31.70
N LEU A 65 -20.54 -9.77 30.75
CA LEU A 65 -21.43 -8.61 30.94
C LEU A 65 -22.92 -8.95 30.79
N GLY A 66 -23.28 -10.20 30.48
CA GLY A 66 -24.66 -10.65 30.32
C GLY A 66 -25.35 -10.10 29.07
N LEU A 67 -24.59 -9.66 28.07
CA LEU A 67 -25.13 -9.10 26.82
C LEU A 67 -25.61 -10.19 25.85
N TYR A 68 -25.27 -11.44 26.11
CA TYR A 68 -25.83 -12.64 25.48
C TYR A 68 -25.69 -13.83 26.44
N ASN A 69 -26.54 -14.86 26.27
CA ASN A 69 -26.63 -16.04 27.16
C ASN A 69 -25.36 -16.90 27.16
#